data_AF-A0A5E4YZK5-F1
#
_entry.id   AF-A0A5E4YZK5-F1
#
_cell.length_a   1.000
_cell.length_b   1.000
_cell.length_c   1.000
_cell.angle_alpha   90.00
_cell.angle_beta   90.00
_cell.angle_gamma   90.00
#
_symmetry.space_group_name_H-M   'P 1'
#
loop_
_entity.id
_entity.type
_entity.pdbx_description
1 polymer ?
#
loop_
_entity_poly.entity_id
_entity_poly.type
_entity_poly.pdbx_seq_one_letter_code
_entity_poly.pdbx_strand_id
1 'polypeptide(L)'
;MGPISRWGMYVARSLPSRLASLSDCAGPSQADSHAPRTALRDQVRDVRQVHRPRLWDGFATQREVSGLASHGSARLHEQARREAQDVYDLCADTYKTRGGRSMSDGLLDVLGKSAAPASGWVAAARLVEAGYLDVNAKDSRGNTLLQLAIMNGAAPAQQLATALLHRADVMLDAPVADGTSLLALAQAHGSASVVGQVERRLGLDTSKRAPYFSERRNWQANWNGEVKVGAQPIWCRHLTMLWEQRFMRTHGKLDYRDFSPARLKTVAAPLIDDNEAACHARRMLAQCRLVPADAWGEVIADTFQAMEASGETGRTIMVETLNHAMALGLKIKADKRGGRSYVVQFYDPNATVAHERSSVSAAPGAHLDPAVFRQLTASDFLSKDAREEYELVGPGVAAFLGKPVHGVAPRLDGGLRQVDAQTMHHLLRLNLADGLRGCAASLSGVDARTGLRILAARREEGNVPGLLLALQEGHADAIQAYGEILVQWAPKFSREQIKNLLEAKTASGVPGLLLALQDGRADAIEAYGELLVRLAPRLSADDLAHLLAAQASDGSTGLQRARGNGRTDAIRVFDRVVDRVASRLTALRQERQG
;
A
#
# COMPACT_ATOMS: atom_id res chain seq x y z
N MET A 1 -3.92 -50.55 -35.70
CA MET A 1 -5.28 -49.99 -35.89
C MET A 1 -5.34 -48.65 -35.17
N GLY A 2 -5.87 -47.61 -35.83
CA GLY A 2 -5.94 -46.22 -35.35
C GLY A 2 -5.10 -45.28 -36.23
N PRO A 3 -5.69 -44.38 -37.05
CA PRO A 3 -4.99 -43.78 -38.18
C PRO A 3 -4.16 -42.56 -37.78
N ILE A 4 -2.87 -42.64 -38.11
CA ILE A 4 -1.92 -41.53 -38.13
C ILE A 4 -2.39 -40.55 -39.22
N SER A 5 -2.81 -39.35 -38.82
CA SER A 5 -3.26 -38.32 -39.76
C SER A 5 -2.08 -37.72 -40.50
N ARG A 6 -2.28 -37.58 -41.81
CA ARG A 6 -1.31 -37.37 -42.89
C ARG A 6 -0.79 -35.92 -42.97
N TRP A 7 -0.54 -35.25 -41.84
CA TRP A 7 -0.17 -33.83 -41.77
C TRP A 7 1.33 -33.55 -41.56
N GLY A 8 2.15 -34.59 -41.38
CA GLY A 8 3.59 -34.45 -41.13
C GLY A 8 4.51 -34.47 -42.36
N MET A 9 4.00 -34.41 -43.59
CA MET A 9 4.83 -34.66 -44.80
C MET A 9 4.71 -33.65 -45.95
N TYR A 10 4.06 -32.50 -45.79
CA TYR A 10 3.88 -31.54 -46.90
C TYR A 10 4.13 -30.06 -46.59
N VAL A 11 5.09 -29.72 -45.72
CA VAL A 11 5.69 -28.35 -45.68
C VAL A 11 7.22 -28.40 -45.51
N ALA A 12 7.87 -29.40 -46.10
CA ALA A 12 9.34 -29.52 -46.10
C ALA A 12 10.00 -29.36 -47.49
N ARG A 13 9.26 -28.95 -48.54
CA ARG A 13 9.85 -28.71 -49.87
C ARG A 13 9.13 -27.58 -50.63
N SER A 14 9.62 -26.36 -50.46
CA SER A 14 9.78 -25.32 -51.50
C SER A 14 10.02 -23.93 -50.88
N LEU A 15 11.15 -23.79 -50.18
CA LEU A 15 11.77 -22.48 -49.94
C LEU A 15 12.75 -22.21 -51.11
N PRO A 16 12.59 -21.16 -51.92
CA PRO A 16 13.71 -20.60 -52.65
C PRO A 16 14.58 -19.84 -51.64
N SER A 17 15.77 -20.35 -51.40
CA SER A 17 16.86 -19.71 -50.70
C SER A 17 17.26 -18.41 -51.42
N ARG A 18 16.74 -17.26 -50.96
CA ARG A 18 17.23 -15.92 -51.33
C ARG A 18 16.99 -14.88 -50.22
N LEU A 19 17.47 -15.11 -49.01
CA LEU A 19 17.64 -14.05 -47.99
C LEU A 19 18.87 -14.31 -47.11
N ALA A 20 19.96 -14.79 -47.71
CA ALA A 20 21.24 -14.96 -47.04
C ALA A 20 22.38 -14.57 -48.00
N SER A 21 22.59 -13.27 -48.20
CA SER A 21 23.88 -12.69 -48.64
C SER A 21 23.77 -11.18 -48.82
N LEU A 22 23.63 -10.40 -47.75
CA LEU A 22 23.97 -8.96 -47.77
C LEU A 22 24.50 -8.54 -46.39
N SER A 23 25.51 -9.26 -45.90
CA SER A 23 26.44 -8.75 -44.90
C SER A 23 27.83 -8.92 -45.48
N ASP A 24 28.58 -7.81 -45.50
CA ASP A 24 29.98 -7.64 -45.91
C ASP A 24 30.26 -7.41 -47.40
N CYS A 25 30.41 -6.13 -47.77
CA CYS A 25 31.57 -5.58 -48.48
C CYS A 25 31.51 -4.03 -48.52
N ALA A 26 32.67 -3.40 -48.38
CA ALA A 26 32.89 -1.97 -48.17
C ALA A 26 32.90 -1.11 -49.46
N GLY A 27 32.70 0.20 -49.30
CA GLY A 27 33.11 1.27 -50.25
C GLY A 27 31.97 1.96 -51.03
N PRO A 28 32.01 3.30 -51.23
CA PRO A 28 30.88 4.03 -51.80
C PRO A 28 30.99 4.06 -53.34
N SER A 29 30.02 3.45 -54.04
CA SER A 29 29.81 3.70 -55.46
C SER A 29 28.36 4.08 -55.72
N GLN A 30 28.18 5.24 -56.37
CA GLN A 30 26.89 5.76 -56.82
C GLN A 30 26.28 4.88 -57.91
N ALA A 31 25.65 3.77 -57.51
CA ALA A 31 24.74 3.00 -58.35
C ALA A 31 23.91 2.10 -57.42
N ASP A 32 22.76 2.61 -56.94
CA ASP A 32 21.54 1.83 -56.65
C ASP A 32 20.52 2.62 -55.82
N SER A 33 20.00 3.72 -56.37
CA SER A 33 18.78 4.36 -55.83
C SER A 33 17.48 3.70 -56.34
N HIS A 34 17.59 2.58 -57.07
CA HIS A 34 16.46 1.85 -57.67
C HIS A 34 16.27 0.43 -57.12
N ALA A 35 17.31 -0.29 -56.73
CA ALA A 35 17.21 -1.65 -56.18
C ALA A 35 16.33 -1.78 -54.90
N PRO A 36 16.37 -0.84 -53.93
CA PRO A 36 15.48 -0.90 -52.76
C PRO A 36 14.00 -0.64 -53.13
N ARG A 37 13.78 0.21 -54.15
CA ARG A 37 12.44 0.57 -54.62
C ARG A 37 11.78 -0.56 -55.41
N THR A 38 12.54 -1.31 -56.21
CA THR A 38 12.04 -2.51 -56.90
C THR A 38 11.76 -3.63 -55.93
N ALA A 39 12.66 -3.94 -54.98
CA ALA A 39 12.42 -4.97 -53.96
C ALA A 39 11.19 -4.68 -53.08
N LEU A 40 10.99 -3.43 -52.66
CA LEU A 40 9.81 -3.01 -51.91
C LEU A 40 8.54 -3.07 -52.76
N ARG A 41 8.61 -2.64 -54.03
CA ARG A 41 7.49 -2.71 -54.98
C ARG A 41 7.09 -4.15 -55.28
N ASP A 42 8.06 -5.05 -55.33
CA ASP A 42 7.84 -6.49 -55.50
C ASP A 42 7.25 -7.11 -54.23
N GLN A 43 7.69 -6.72 -53.01
CA GLN A 43 7.03 -7.12 -51.75
C GLN A 43 5.57 -6.62 -51.66
N VAL A 44 5.31 -5.35 -51.97
CA VAL A 44 3.93 -4.78 -52.02
C VAL A 44 3.08 -5.51 -53.06
N ARG A 45 3.68 -5.86 -54.21
CA ARG A 45 3.03 -6.63 -55.27
C ARG A 45 2.78 -8.08 -54.85
N ASP A 46 3.68 -8.71 -54.11
CA ASP A 46 3.53 -10.08 -53.58
C ASP A 46 2.43 -10.13 -52.52
N VAL A 47 2.40 -9.16 -51.59
CA VAL A 47 1.30 -8.97 -50.65
C VAL A 47 -0.03 -8.80 -51.42
N ARG A 48 -0.04 -8.05 -52.52
CA ARG A 48 -1.22 -7.77 -53.33
C ARG A 48 -1.68 -8.92 -54.23
N GLN A 49 -0.77 -9.72 -54.78
CA GLN A 49 -1.03 -10.73 -55.83
C GLN A 49 -1.02 -12.17 -55.30
N VAL A 50 -0.12 -12.50 -54.38
CA VAL A 50 0.07 -13.86 -53.85
C VAL A 50 -0.58 -14.04 -52.49
N HIS A 51 -0.58 -13.00 -51.65
CA HIS A 51 -1.01 -13.13 -50.26
C HIS A 51 -2.34 -12.48 -49.92
N ARG A 52 -2.86 -11.55 -50.74
CA ARG A 52 -4.26 -11.10 -50.67
C ARG A 52 -5.25 -12.28 -50.73
N PRO A 53 -5.03 -13.33 -51.56
CA PRO A 53 -5.83 -14.57 -51.53
C PRO A 53 -5.46 -15.54 -50.39
N ARG A 54 -4.23 -15.57 -49.88
CA ARG A 54 -3.85 -16.49 -48.77
C ARG A 54 -4.27 -15.98 -47.39
N LEU A 55 -4.22 -14.67 -47.18
CA LEU A 55 -4.92 -14.02 -46.06
C LEU A 55 -6.42 -14.34 -46.16
N TRP A 56 -6.99 -14.29 -47.38
CA TRP A 56 -8.38 -14.69 -47.68
C TRP A 56 -8.68 -16.17 -47.37
N ASP A 57 -7.77 -17.09 -47.65
CA ASP A 57 -7.91 -18.53 -47.30
C ASP A 57 -7.78 -18.77 -45.78
N GLY A 58 -6.94 -17.98 -45.09
CA GLY A 58 -6.89 -17.93 -43.62
C GLY A 58 -8.17 -17.36 -43.00
N PHE A 59 -8.81 -16.37 -43.65
CA PHE A 59 -10.13 -15.85 -43.27
C PHE A 59 -11.26 -16.87 -43.52
N ALA A 60 -11.12 -17.72 -44.53
CA ALA A 60 -12.10 -18.75 -44.85
C ALA A 60 -12.06 -19.95 -43.90
N THR A 61 -10.94 -20.22 -43.23
CA THR A 61 -10.78 -21.38 -42.32
C THR A 61 -11.33 -21.16 -40.91
N GLN A 62 -11.65 -19.92 -40.50
CA GLN A 62 -12.50 -19.69 -39.32
C GLN A 62 -13.97 -20.16 -39.52
N ARG A 63 -14.36 -20.57 -40.74
CA ARG A 63 -15.69 -21.16 -41.01
C ARG A 63 -15.93 -22.49 -40.31
N GLU A 64 -14.89 -23.28 -40.01
CA GLU A 64 -15.12 -24.69 -39.63
C GLU A 64 -15.32 -24.90 -38.12
N VAL A 65 -15.16 -23.89 -37.26
CA VAL A 65 -15.26 -24.06 -35.80
C VAL A 65 -16.51 -23.46 -35.16
N SER A 66 -17.21 -22.53 -35.82
CA SER A 66 -18.40 -21.89 -35.23
C SER A 66 -19.61 -22.02 -36.15
N GLY A 67 -20.42 -23.06 -35.93
CA GLY A 67 -21.70 -23.29 -36.62
C GLY A 67 -22.74 -22.20 -36.33
N LEU A 68 -22.56 -21.02 -36.90
CA LEU A 68 -23.44 -19.86 -36.76
C LEU A 68 -24.21 -19.57 -38.06
N ALA A 69 -25.49 -19.18 -37.89
CA ALA A 69 -26.43 -18.94 -38.99
C ALA A 69 -26.02 -17.80 -39.94
N SER A 70 -26.54 -17.86 -41.17
CA SER A 70 -26.18 -17.06 -42.37
C SER A 70 -25.98 -15.55 -42.17
N HIS A 71 -26.68 -14.92 -41.23
CA HIS A 71 -26.56 -13.48 -40.95
C HIS A 71 -25.27 -13.12 -40.18
N GLY A 72 -24.71 -14.04 -39.40
CA GLY A 72 -23.40 -13.86 -38.76
C GLY A 72 -22.25 -13.90 -39.78
N SER A 73 -22.39 -14.71 -40.84
CA SER A 73 -21.38 -14.85 -41.90
C SER A 73 -21.23 -13.59 -42.77
N ALA A 74 -22.31 -12.85 -43.01
CA ALA A 74 -22.26 -11.62 -43.80
C ALA A 74 -21.56 -10.47 -43.03
N ARG A 75 -21.81 -10.35 -41.71
CA ARG A 75 -21.13 -9.37 -40.86
C ARG A 75 -19.64 -9.68 -40.71
N LEU A 76 -19.29 -10.97 -40.54
CA LEU A 76 -17.89 -11.40 -40.52
C LEU A 76 -17.18 -11.16 -41.85
N HIS A 77 -17.85 -11.37 -42.99
CA HIS A 77 -17.29 -11.06 -44.30
C HIS A 77 -17.06 -9.57 -44.53
N GLU A 78 -18.01 -8.72 -44.16
CA GLU A 78 -17.89 -7.26 -44.26
C GLU A 78 -16.79 -6.74 -43.33
N GLN A 79 -16.69 -7.29 -42.11
CA GLN A 79 -15.61 -6.97 -41.18
C GLN A 79 -14.24 -7.38 -41.72
N ALA A 80 -14.09 -8.62 -42.21
CA ALA A 80 -12.85 -9.08 -42.83
C ALA A 80 -12.46 -8.26 -44.07
N ARG A 81 -13.46 -7.80 -44.85
CA ARG A 81 -13.24 -6.93 -46.02
C ARG A 81 -12.73 -5.56 -45.62
N ARG A 82 -13.31 -4.94 -44.59
CA ARG A 82 -12.85 -3.66 -44.04
C ARG A 82 -11.44 -3.79 -43.47
N GLU A 83 -11.18 -4.83 -42.69
CA GLU A 83 -9.86 -5.05 -42.10
C GLU A 83 -8.79 -5.35 -43.16
N ALA A 84 -9.11 -6.08 -44.24
CA ALA A 84 -8.20 -6.28 -45.37
C ALA A 84 -7.95 -4.99 -46.18
N GLN A 85 -8.95 -4.10 -46.24
CA GLN A 85 -8.81 -2.78 -46.82
C GLN A 85 -7.94 -1.87 -45.93
N ASP A 86 -8.09 -1.94 -44.61
CA ASP A 86 -7.27 -1.21 -43.64
C ASP A 86 -5.79 -1.64 -43.71
N VAL A 87 -5.51 -2.95 -43.82
CA VAL A 87 -4.16 -3.46 -44.07
C VAL A 87 -3.59 -2.90 -45.38
N TYR A 88 -4.41 -2.85 -46.43
CA TYR A 88 -4.01 -2.36 -47.74
C TYR A 88 -3.74 -0.84 -47.74
N ASP A 89 -4.61 -0.06 -47.11
CA ASP A 89 -4.47 1.39 -47.02
C ASP A 89 -3.26 1.77 -46.15
N LEU A 90 -3.00 1.02 -45.08
CA LEU A 90 -1.79 1.15 -44.27
C LEU A 90 -0.51 0.86 -45.07
N CYS A 91 -0.51 -0.21 -45.88
CA CYS A 91 0.58 -0.55 -46.79
C CYS A 91 0.73 0.45 -47.98
N ALA A 92 -0.36 1.11 -48.39
CA ALA A 92 -0.35 2.09 -49.47
C ALA A 92 0.13 3.47 -49.01
N ASP A 93 -0.24 3.90 -47.80
CA ASP A 93 0.23 5.17 -47.22
C ASP A 93 1.71 5.13 -46.84
N THR A 94 2.21 3.96 -46.44
CA THR A 94 3.66 3.72 -46.25
C THR A 94 4.43 3.80 -47.55
N TYR A 95 3.89 3.27 -48.64
CA TYR A 95 4.47 3.38 -49.98
C TYR A 95 4.52 4.83 -50.49
N LYS A 96 3.55 5.68 -50.11
CA LYS A 96 3.47 7.09 -50.55
C LYS A 96 4.42 8.02 -49.79
N THR A 97 4.82 7.69 -48.55
CA THR A 97 5.34 8.71 -47.64
C THR A 97 6.85 8.89 -47.61
N ARG A 98 7.74 7.89 -47.81
CA ARG A 98 9.21 8.14 -47.86
C ARG A 98 10.02 7.13 -48.69
N GLY A 99 11.03 7.63 -49.39
CA GLY A 99 11.90 6.87 -50.29
C GLY A 99 12.87 5.93 -49.59
N GLY A 100 12.83 4.65 -49.97
CA GLY A 100 13.96 3.72 -49.87
C GLY A 100 14.10 2.88 -48.59
N ARG A 101 13.13 2.88 -47.67
CA ARG A 101 13.16 2.04 -46.44
C ARG A 101 12.29 0.78 -46.57
N SER A 102 12.48 -0.20 -45.68
CA SER A 102 11.73 -1.47 -45.72
C SER A 102 10.23 -1.26 -45.47
N MET A 103 9.39 -2.22 -45.88
CA MET A 103 7.95 -2.18 -45.60
C MET A 103 7.67 -2.12 -44.09
N SER A 104 8.49 -2.79 -43.28
CA SER A 104 8.38 -2.80 -41.83
C SER A 104 8.64 -1.41 -41.23
N ASP A 105 9.69 -0.72 -41.66
CA ASP A 105 10.07 0.61 -41.14
C ASP A 105 8.96 1.65 -41.40
N GLY A 106 8.40 1.63 -42.62
CA GLY A 106 7.32 2.54 -42.98
C GLY A 106 6.07 2.29 -42.14
N LEU A 107 5.70 1.03 -41.94
CA LEU A 107 4.48 0.68 -41.20
C LEU A 107 4.60 1.05 -39.73
N LEU A 108 5.78 0.85 -39.15
CA LEU A 108 6.13 1.31 -37.81
C LEU A 108 6.03 2.84 -37.69
N ASP A 109 6.51 3.60 -38.69
CA ASP A 109 6.38 5.06 -38.71
C ASP A 109 4.92 5.55 -38.73
N VAL A 110 4.00 4.79 -39.34
CA VAL A 110 2.56 5.11 -39.32
C VAL A 110 1.95 4.78 -37.95
N LEU A 111 2.28 3.62 -37.38
CA LEU A 111 1.81 3.21 -36.05
C LEU A 111 2.36 4.09 -34.92
N GLY A 112 3.57 4.63 -35.08
CA GLY A 112 4.21 5.52 -34.11
C GLY A 112 3.62 6.93 -34.04
N LYS A 113 2.65 7.27 -34.90
CA LYS A 113 1.89 8.52 -34.79
C LYS A 113 0.84 8.38 -33.69
N SER A 114 0.69 9.41 -32.85
CA SER A 114 -0.15 9.43 -31.65
C SER A 114 -1.65 9.17 -31.88
N ALA A 115 -2.11 9.06 -33.12
CA ALA A 115 -3.50 8.82 -33.51
C ALA A 115 -3.68 7.60 -34.42
N ALA A 116 -2.78 6.59 -34.35
CA ALA A 116 -2.90 5.38 -35.14
C ALA A 116 -4.26 4.66 -34.86
N PRO A 117 -5.07 4.38 -35.89
CA PRO A 117 -6.38 3.78 -35.71
C PRO A 117 -6.28 2.34 -35.21
N ALA A 118 -7.30 1.87 -34.48
CA ALA A 118 -7.41 0.50 -34.00
C ALA A 118 -7.19 -0.55 -35.11
N SER A 119 -7.69 -0.27 -36.31
CA SER A 119 -7.53 -1.12 -37.49
C SER A 119 -6.06 -1.29 -37.91
N GLY A 120 -5.22 -0.27 -37.71
CA GLY A 120 -3.78 -0.34 -38.02
C GLY A 120 -3.04 -1.35 -37.14
N TRP A 121 -3.40 -1.44 -35.86
CA TRP A 121 -2.81 -2.40 -34.93
C TRP A 121 -3.27 -3.84 -35.20
N VAL A 122 -4.54 -4.02 -35.57
CA VAL A 122 -5.07 -5.33 -36.01
C VAL A 122 -4.39 -5.78 -37.31
N ALA A 123 -4.18 -4.86 -38.25
CA ALA A 123 -3.44 -5.12 -39.48
C ALA A 123 -1.99 -5.55 -39.20
N ALA A 124 -1.30 -4.84 -38.30
CA ALA A 124 0.05 -5.16 -37.90
C ALA A 124 0.17 -6.55 -37.27
N ALA A 125 -0.78 -6.93 -36.40
CA ALA A 125 -0.82 -8.27 -35.80
C ALA A 125 -0.88 -9.37 -36.85
N ARG A 126 -1.72 -9.21 -37.87
CA ARG A 126 -1.86 -10.17 -38.97
C ARG A 126 -0.61 -10.26 -39.84
N LEU A 127 0.05 -9.12 -40.09
CA LEU A 127 1.29 -9.10 -40.86
C LEU A 127 2.45 -9.78 -40.12
N VAL A 128 2.49 -9.65 -38.78
CA VAL A 128 3.41 -10.39 -37.92
C VAL A 128 3.13 -11.89 -37.95
N GLU A 129 1.87 -12.30 -37.80
CA GLU A 129 1.45 -13.71 -37.88
C GLU A 129 1.80 -14.34 -39.25
N ALA A 130 1.62 -13.58 -40.32
CA ALA A 130 1.90 -14.04 -41.68
C ALA A 130 3.38 -13.91 -42.10
N GLY A 131 4.24 -13.41 -41.21
CA GLY A 131 5.70 -13.34 -41.43
C GLY A 131 6.19 -12.23 -42.37
N TYR A 132 5.35 -11.24 -42.67
CA TYR A 132 5.73 -10.11 -43.55
C TYR A 132 6.43 -8.97 -42.82
N LEU A 133 6.41 -8.99 -41.49
CA LEU A 133 6.91 -7.90 -40.68
C LEU A 133 8.03 -8.40 -39.77
N ASP A 134 9.20 -7.77 -39.91
CA ASP A 134 10.29 -7.98 -38.97
C ASP A 134 9.89 -7.37 -37.61
N VAL A 135 9.62 -8.24 -36.64
CA VAL A 135 9.16 -7.86 -35.29
C VAL A 135 10.16 -7.00 -34.53
N ASN A 136 11.43 -6.98 -34.95
CA ASN A 136 12.51 -6.20 -34.36
C ASN A 136 12.91 -4.98 -35.20
N ALA A 137 12.24 -4.74 -36.33
CA ALA A 137 12.44 -3.52 -37.12
C ALA A 137 12.10 -2.28 -36.27
N LYS A 138 12.73 -1.16 -36.62
CA LYS A 138 12.62 0.10 -35.88
C LYS A 138 11.96 1.17 -36.74
N ASP A 139 11.12 1.99 -36.11
CA ASP A 139 10.63 3.23 -36.72
C ASP A 139 11.77 4.25 -36.93
N SER A 140 11.46 5.39 -37.53
CA SER A 140 12.39 6.50 -37.74
C SER A 140 12.92 7.14 -36.45
N ARG A 141 12.31 6.82 -35.30
CA ARG A 141 12.73 7.27 -33.96
C ARG A 141 13.54 6.20 -33.22
N GLY A 142 13.66 4.99 -33.75
CA GLY A 142 14.40 3.88 -33.15
C GLY A 142 13.55 2.91 -32.32
N ASN A 143 12.22 3.04 -32.33
CA ASN A 143 11.31 2.21 -31.54
C ASN A 143 10.90 0.94 -32.29
N THR A 144 10.85 -0.19 -31.58
CA THR A 144 10.35 -1.47 -32.12
C THR A 144 8.82 -1.54 -32.12
N LEU A 145 8.25 -2.51 -32.85
CA LEU A 145 6.81 -2.74 -32.84
C LEU A 145 6.26 -2.98 -31.43
N LEU A 146 6.98 -3.75 -30.62
CA LEU A 146 6.62 -4.01 -29.23
C LEU A 146 6.54 -2.71 -28.42
N GLN A 147 7.54 -1.84 -28.55
CA GLN A 147 7.59 -0.57 -27.83
C GLN A 147 6.43 0.36 -28.25
N LEU A 148 6.18 0.49 -29.56
CA LEU A 148 5.07 1.29 -30.08
C LEU A 148 3.71 0.76 -29.59
N ALA A 149 3.53 -0.56 -29.58
CA ALA A 149 2.32 -1.20 -29.11
C ALA A 149 2.07 -0.96 -27.60
N ILE A 150 3.13 -0.98 -26.79
CA ILE A 150 3.07 -0.65 -25.37
C ILE A 150 2.73 0.84 -25.17
N MET A 151 3.42 1.75 -25.86
CA MET A 151 3.22 3.20 -25.76
C MET A 151 1.80 3.64 -26.11
N ASN A 152 1.16 2.98 -27.07
CA ASN A 152 -0.17 3.35 -27.54
C ASN A 152 -1.27 3.10 -26.49
N GLY A 153 -1.13 2.06 -25.66
CA GLY A 153 -2.08 1.77 -24.57
C GLY A 153 -3.46 1.22 -25.01
N ALA A 154 -3.88 1.39 -26.27
CA ALA A 154 -5.20 0.92 -26.73
C ALA A 154 -5.30 -0.61 -26.74
N ALA A 155 -6.51 -1.15 -26.51
CA ALA A 155 -6.72 -2.59 -26.40
C ALA A 155 -6.15 -3.43 -27.56
N PRO A 156 -6.29 -3.05 -28.86
CA PRO A 156 -5.69 -3.80 -29.96
C PRO A 156 -4.15 -3.77 -29.95
N ALA A 157 -3.56 -2.65 -29.56
CA ALA A 157 -2.11 -2.51 -29.43
C ALA A 157 -1.57 -3.36 -28.26
N GLN A 158 -2.27 -3.36 -27.12
CA GLN A 158 -1.91 -4.18 -25.95
C GLN A 158 -2.03 -5.69 -26.21
N GLN A 159 -3.01 -6.11 -27.02
CA GLN A 159 -3.13 -7.49 -27.50
C GLN A 159 -1.95 -7.88 -28.39
N LEU A 160 -1.55 -7.01 -29.33
CA LEU A 160 -0.36 -7.23 -30.16
C LEU A 160 0.90 -7.28 -29.30
N ALA A 161 1.07 -6.39 -28.33
CA ALA A 161 2.20 -6.41 -27.40
C ALA A 161 2.29 -7.75 -26.64
N THR A 162 1.15 -8.26 -26.17
CA THR A 162 1.04 -9.59 -25.54
C THR A 162 1.47 -10.69 -26.52
N ALA A 163 0.97 -10.70 -27.75
CA ALA A 163 1.34 -11.69 -28.76
C ALA A 163 2.84 -11.65 -29.09
N LEU A 164 3.42 -10.46 -29.21
CA LEU A 164 4.86 -10.27 -29.44
C LEU A 164 5.70 -10.81 -28.27
N LEU A 165 5.27 -10.58 -27.02
CA LEU A 165 5.98 -11.07 -25.83
C LEU A 165 5.99 -12.60 -25.70
N HIS A 166 5.05 -13.31 -26.33
CA HIS A 166 5.07 -14.77 -26.41
C HIS A 166 6.10 -15.31 -27.42
N ARG A 167 6.61 -14.49 -28.33
CA ARG A 167 7.57 -14.92 -29.32
C ARG A 167 9.00 -14.92 -28.77
N ALA A 168 9.76 -15.95 -29.09
CA ALA A 168 11.15 -16.08 -28.63
C ALA A 168 12.09 -15.09 -29.32
N ASP A 169 11.81 -14.70 -30.56
CA ASP A 169 12.64 -13.88 -31.44
C ASP A 169 12.55 -12.37 -31.19
N VAL A 170 11.59 -11.91 -30.37
CA VAL A 170 11.43 -10.48 -30.06
C VAL A 170 12.56 -10.00 -29.13
N MET A 171 13.21 -8.89 -29.51
CA MET A 171 14.24 -8.23 -28.72
C MET A 171 13.65 -7.46 -27.54
N LEU A 172 14.28 -7.57 -26.37
CA LEU A 172 13.82 -6.95 -25.12
C LEU A 172 14.78 -5.89 -24.57
N ASP A 173 16.00 -5.85 -25.11
CA ASP A 173 17.13 -5.07 -24.64
C ASP A 173 17.35 -3.77 -25.43
N ALA A 174 16.59 -3.55 -26.51
CA ALA A 174 16.63 -2.29 -27.25
C ALA A 174 16.10 -1.16 -26.34
N PRO A 175 16.92 -0.13 -26.01
CA PRO A 175 16.41 1.05 -25.34
C PRO A 175 15.45 1.79 -26.27
N VAL A 176 14.40 2.37 -25.69
CA VAL A 176 13.51 3.31 -26.38
C VAL A 176 14.34 4.53 -26.81
N ALA A 177 13.85 5.30 -27.79
CA ALA A 177 14.55 6.46 -28.36
C ALA A 177 15.11 7.47 -27.32
N ASP A 178 14.45 7.58 -26.17
CA ASP A 178 14.80 8.46 -25.04
C ASP A 178 15.70 7.79 -23.98
N GLY A 179 16.15 6.56 -24.21
CA GLY A 179 16.93 5.76 -23.27
C GLY A 179 16.07 4.98 -22.25
N THR A 180 14.74 5.07 -22.33
CA THR A 180 13.84 4.35 -21.43
C THR A 180 13.94 2.83 -21.66
N SER A 181 14.02 2.05 -20.58
CA SER A 181 14.01 0.59 -20.67
C SER A 181 12.63 0.05 -21.06
N LEU A 182 12.57 -1.15 -21.66
CA LEU A 182 11.31 -1.81 -22.00
C LEU A 182 10.38 -2.02 -20.78
N LEU A 183 10.95 -2.34 -19.61
CA LEU A 183 10.16 -2.51 -18.39
C LEU A 183 9.55 -1.17 -17.93
N ALA A 184 10.35 -0.09 -17.95
CA ALA A 184 9.86 1.24 -17.58
C ALA A 184 8.74 1.70 -18.53
N LEU A 185 8.88 1.43 -19.82
CA LEU A 185 7.85 1.70 -20.82
C LEU A 185 6.56 0.89 -20.54
N ALA A 186 6.70 -0.39 -20.22
CA ALA A 186 5.57 -1.25 -19.87
C ALA A 186 4.87 -0.80 -18.58
N GLN A 187 5.62 -0.39 -17.56
CA GLN A 187 5.07 0.14 -16.32
C GLN A 187 4.32 1.48 -16.53
N ALA A 188 4.79 2.31 -17.47
CA ALA A 188 4.16 3.60 -17.75
C ALA A 188 2.90 3.52 -18.63
N HIS A 189 2.86 2.59 -19.60
CA HIS A 189 1.82 2.58 -20.65
C HIS A 189 1.17 1.21 -20.89
N GLY A 190 1.72 0.14 -20.30
CA GLY A 190 1.26 -1.22 -20.50
C GLY A 190 0.10 -1.62 -19.59
N SER A 191 -0.70 -2.59 -20.06
CA SER A 191 -1.65 -3.31 -19.22
C SER A 191 -0.94 -4.21 -18.21
N ALA A 192 -1.61 -4.57 -17.10
CA ALA A 192 -1.05 -5.48 -16.09
C ALA A 192 -0.56 -6.82 -16.69
N SER A 193 -1.24 -7.33 -17.73
CA SER A 193 -0.80 -8.53 -18.47
C SER A 193 0.55 -8.31 -19.16
N VAL A 194 0.68 -7.19 -19.88
CA VAL A 194 1.91 -6.84 -20.60
C VAL A 194 3.06 -6.62 -19.63
N VAL A 195 2.85 -5.89 -18.52
CA VAL A 195 3.85 -5.70 -17.47
C VAL A 195 4.33 -7.05 -16.92
N GLY A 196 3.40 -7.92 -16.53
CA GLY A 196 3.74 -9.24 -16.00
C GLY A 196 4.48 -10.13 -17.02
N GLN A 197 4.17 -10.03 -18.30
CA GLN A 197 4.87 -10.77 -19.36
C GLN A 197 6.27 -10.22 -19.63
N VAL A 198 6.43 -8.90 -19.71
CA VAL A 198 7.75 -8.25 -19.84
C VAL A 198 8.64 -8.67 -18.69
N GLU A 199 8.12 -8.68 -17.46
CA GLU A 199 8.88 -9.08 -16.28
C GLU A 199 9.34 -10.52 -16.33
N ARG A 200 8.43 -11.45 -16.67
CA ARG A 200 8.76 -12.87 -16.86
C ARG A 200 9.84 -13.06 -17.95
N ARG A 201 9.68 -12.39 -19.09
CA ARG A 201 10.61 -12.47 -20.23
C ARG A 201 11.98 -11.87 -19.92
N LEU A 202 12.02 -10.82 -19.11
CA LEU A 202 13.26 -10.29 -18.57
C LEU A 202 13.83 -11.19 -17.45
N GLY A 203 13.17 -12.26 -17.02
CA GLY A 203 13.60 -13.10 -15.90
C GLY A 203 13.60 -12.36 -14.56
N LEU A 204 12.70 -11.39 -14.39
CA LEU A 204 12.47 -10.74 -13.11
C LEU A 204 11.65 -11.67 -12.23
N ASP A 205 12.13 -11.87 -11.00
CA ASP A 205 11.46 -12.73 -10.03
C ASP A 205 10.27 -11.99 -9.41
N THR A 206 9.09 -12.22 -9.97
CA THR A 206 7.82 -11.67 -9.49
C THR A 206 7.16 -12.51 -8.40
N SER A 207 7.69 -13.71 -8.11
CA SER A 207 7.16 -14.57 -7.04
C SER A 207 7.28 -13.93 -5.65
N LYS A 208 8.20 -12.97 -5.52
CA LYS A 208 8.50 -12.26 -4.28
C LYS A 208 7.68 -11.00 -4.07
N ARG A 209 6.65 -10.75 -4.87
CA ARG A 209 5.79 -9.56 -4.75
C ARG A 209 4.81 -9.65 -3.61
N ALA A 210 4.17 -10.81 -3.46
CA ALA A 210 3.38 -11.09 -2.27
C ALA A 210 4.33 -11.21 -1.06
N PRO A 211 3.91 -10.75 0.13
CA PRO A 211 4.63 -11.04 1.36
C PRO A 211 4.82 -12.55 1.56
N TYR A 212 6.01 -12.97 1.98
CA TYR A 212 6.32 -14.36 2.31
C TYR A 212 7.37 -14.47 3.41
N PHE A 213 7.31 -15.52 4.21
CA PHE A 213 8.40 -15.89 5.12
C PHE A 213 9.52 -16.62 4.38
N SER A 214 10.77 -16.31 4.71
CA SER A 214 11.90 -17.09 4.20
C SER A 214 11.93 -18.49 4.81
N GLU A 215 12.07 -19.52 3.98
CA GLU A 215 12.26 -20.92 4.41
C GLU A 215 13.46 -21.13 5.35
N ARG A 216 14.39 -20.17 5.41
CA ARG A 216 15.57 -20.21 6.29
C ARG A 216 15.26 -19.82 7.74
N ARG A 217 14.02 -19.42 8.03
CA ARG A 217 13.63 -18.86 9.34
C ARG A 217 12.48 -19.66 9.93
N ASN A 218 12.54 -19.88 11.23
CA ASN A 218 11.43 -20.45 11.99
C ASN A 218 10.44 -19.33 12.36
N TRP A 219 9.46 -19.08 11.50
CA TRP A 219 8.43 -18.06 11.73
C TRP A 219 7.39 -18.47 12.79
N GLN A 220 7.41 -19.72 13.26
CA GLN A 220 6.51 -20.22 14.31
C GLN A 220 7.03 -19.93 15.72
N ALA A 221 8.30 -19.52 15.85
CA ALA A 221 8.86 -19.20 17.16
C ALA A 221 8.33 -17.86 17.66
N ASN A 222 7.59 -17.92 18.77
CA ASN A 222 7.01 -16.78 19.46
C ASN A 222 7.62 -16.64 20.86
N TRP A 223 8.28 -15.51 21.11
CA TRP A 223 8.85 -15.14 22.42
C TRP A 223 8.20 -13.89 23.02
N ASN A 224 7.18 -13.34 22.35
CA ASN A 224 6.43 -12.19 22.84
C ASN A 224 5.72 -12.55 24.15
N GLY A 225 6.03 -11.83 25.24
CA GLY A 225 5.50 -12.10 26.57
C GLY A 225 6.15 -13.29 27.30
N GLU A 226 6.79 -14.21 26.58
CA GLU A 226 7.40 -15.44 27.14
C GLU A 226 8.75 -15.16 27.83
N VAL A 227 9.55 -14.26 27.27
CA VAL A 227 10.88 -13.92 27.81
C VAL A 227 10.74 -12.73 28.75
N LYS A 228 11.50 -12.75 29.86
CA LYS A 228 11.46 -11.72 30.90
C LYS A 228 12.83 -11.15 31.23
N VAL A 229 12.88 -9.85 31.52
CA VAL A 229 14.00 -9.16 32.18
C VAL A 229 13.60 -8.92 33.63
N GLY A 230 14.25 -9.64 34.56
CA GLY A 230 13.75 -9.72 35.94
C GLY A 230 12.33 -10.29 35.97
N ALA A 231 11.39 -9.55 36.57
CA ALA A 231 9.96 -9.89 36.60
C ALA A 231 9.17 -9.35 35.39
N GLN A 232 9.77 -8.48 34.57
CA GLN A 232 9.07 -7.75 33.51
C GLN A 232 9.10 -8.55 32.19
N PRO A 233 7.94 -8.88 31.60
CA PRO A 233 7.89 -9.55 30.30
C PRO A 233 8.29 -8.64 29.14
N ILE A 234 8.93 -9.23 28.13
CA ILE A 234 9.29 -8.58 26.88
C ILE A 234 8.10 -8.67 25.93
N TRP A 235 7.29 -7.61 25.90
CA TRP A 235 6.16 -7.49 25.00
C TRP A 235 6.50 -7.03 23.58
N CYS A 236 5.51 -7.14 22.67
CA CYS A 236 5.58 -6.78 21.26
C CYS A 236 6.22 -5.41 20.99
N ARG A 237 5.84 -4.38 21.76
CA ARG A 237 6.41 -3.02 21.65
C ARG A 237 7.93 -2.98 21.84
N HIS A 238 8.48 -3.80 22.73
CA HIS A 238 9.92 -3.89 22.96
C HIS A 238 10.62 -4.61 21.80
N LEU A 239 10.05 -5.75 21.36
CA LEU A 239 10.58 -6.53 20.24
C LEU A 239 10.57 -5.74 18.94
N THR A 240 9.48 -5.04 18.67
CA THR A 240 9.30 -4.16 17.51
C THR A 240 10.31 -3.02 17.52
N MET A 241 10.46 -2.31 18.64
CA MET A 241 11.45 -1.24 18.74
C MET A 241 12.89 -1.77 18.59
N LEU A 242 13.21 -2.91 19.21
CA LEU A 242 14.50 -3.57 19.01
C LEU A 242 14.72 -3.92 17.54
N TRP A 243 13.71 -4.46 16.87
CA TRP A 243 13.76 -4.81 15.46
C TRP A 243 13.99 -3.59 14.57
N GLU A 244 13.28 -2.48 14.79
CA GLU A 244 13.51 -1.22 14.06
C GLU A 244 14.98 -0.76 14.21
N GLN A 245 15.50 -0.76 15.45
CA GLN A 245 16.89 -0.36 15.72
C GLN A 245 17.90 -1.25 14.99
N ARG A 246 17.68 -2.57 14.98
CA ARG A 246 18.55 -3.53 14.30
C ARG A 246 18.43 -3.41 12.79
N PHE A 247 17.23 -3.20 12.25
CA PHE A 247 16.99 -2.96 10.84
C PHE A 247 17.79 -1.74 10.37
N MET A 248 17.68 -0.61 11.06
CA MET A 248 18.39 0.62 10.68
C MET A 248 19.91 0.46 10.79
N ARG A 249 20.43 -0.17 11.85
CA ARG A 249 21.88 -0.40 12.03
C ARG A 249 22.48 -1.34 10.99
N THR A 250 21.71 -2.31 10.49
CA THR A 250 22.20 -3.37 9.58
C THR A 250 21.73 -3.17 8.13
N HIS A 251 21.05 -2.06 7.84
CA HIS A 251 20.39 -1.80 6.56
C HIS A 251 19.50 -2.98 6.12
N GLY A 252 18.65 -3.48 7.03
CA GLY A 252 17.70 -4.57 6.80
C GLY A 252 18.31 -5.97 6.68
N LYS A 253 19.57 -6.16 7.11
CA LYS A 253 20.22 -7.47 7.21
C LYS A 253 20.22 -7.96 8.66
N LEU A 254 19.05 -8.32 9.17
CA LEU A 254 18.88 -8.73 10.56
C LEU A 254 19.56 -10.06 10.89
N ASP A 255 20.22 -10.08 12.06
CA ASP A 255 20.70 -11.28 12.73
C ASP A 255 19.73 -11.69 13.85
N TYR A 256 18.89 -12.67 13.56
CA TYR A 256 17.89 -13.14 14.51
C TYR A 256 18.44 -13.93 15.70
N ARG A 257 19.76 -14.16 15.77
CA ARG A 257 20.39 -14.65 17.01
C ARG A 257 20.20 -13.69 18.17
N ASP A 258 20.13 -12.38 17.90
CA ASP A 258 19.83 -11.35 18.91
C ASP A 258 18.41 -11.49 19.48
N PHE A 259 17.50 -12.17 18.77
CA PHE A 259 16.11 -12.42 19.16
C PHE A 259 15.92 -13.81 19.80
N SER A 260 17.01 -14.52 20.11
CA SER A 260 16.94 -15.73 20.91
C SER A 260 16.58 -15.39 22.37
N PRO A 261 15.90 -16.30 23.10
CA PRO A 261 15.54 -16.07 24.51
C PRO A 261 16.71 -15.65 25.40
N ALA A 262 17.90 -16.23 25.16
CA ALA A 262 19.10 -15.91 25.92
C ALA A 262 19.60 -14.48 25.66
N ARG A 263 19.57 -14.03 24.41
CA ARG A 263 20.06 -12.70 24.01
C ARG A 263 19.06 -11.59 24.30
N LEU A 264 17.77 -11.86 24.12
CA LEU A 264 16.69 -10.89 24.35
C LEU A 264 16.75 -10.26 25.74
N LYS A 265 17.05 -11.06 26.78
CA LYS A 265 17.19 -10.55 28.16
C LYS A 265 18.22 -9.44 28.30
N THR A 266 19.26 -9.46 27.47
CA THR A 266 20.33 -8.45 27.49
C THR A 266 20.02 -7.30 26.55
N VAL A 267 19.60 -7.59 25.33
CA VAL A 267 19.45 -6.55 24.29
C VAL A 267 18.15 -5.76 24.40
N ALA A 268 17.12 -6.30 25.05
CA ALA A 268 15.84 -5.62 25.26
C ALA A 268 15.75 -4.92 26.62
N ALA A 269 16.64 -5.21 27.59
CA ALA A 269 16.60 -4.59 28.91
C ALA A 269 16.54 -3.04 28.86
N PRO A 270 17.36 -2.34 28.03
CA PRO A 270 17.30 -0.88 27.96
C PRO A 270 15.98 -0.31 27.40
N LEU A 271 15.12 -1.16 26.80
CA LEU A 271 13.81 -0.74 26.28
C LEU A 271 12.71 -0.86 27.33
N ILE A 272 12.98 -1.59 28.41
CA ILE A 272 12.06 -1.87 29.52
C ILE A 272 12.40 -1.01 30.73
N ASP A 273 13.69 -0.69 30.89
CA ASP A 273 14.20 0.21 31.91
C ASP A 273 13.50 1.58 31.86
N ASP A 274 13.49 2.28 33.00
CA ASP A 274 12.85 3.59 33.18
C ASP A 274 11.39 3.62 32.72
N ASN A 275 10.64 2.57 33.05
CA ASN A 275 9.22 2.42 32.73
C ASN A 275 8.92 2.62 31.23
N GLU A 276 9.74 2.01 30.38
CA GLU A 276 9.58 2.03 28.92
C GLU A 276 9.65 3.44 28.30
N ALA A 277 10.34 4.39 28.95
CA ALA A 277 10.45 5.77 28.49
C ALA A 277 10.89 5.89 27.02
N ALA A 278 11.79 5.01 26.57
CA ALA A 278 12.26 4.98 25.20
C ALA A 278 11.15 4.59 24.19
N CYS A 279 10.34 3.57 24.51
CA CYS A 279 9.21 3.17 23.69
C CYS A 279 8.14 4.26 23.66
N HIS A 280 7.83 4.85 24.83
CA HIS A 280 6.90 5.96 24.93
C HIS A 280 7.36 7.17 24.10
N ALA A 281 8.63 7.60 24.23
CA ALA A 281 9.17 8.72 23.46
C ALA A 281 9.12 8.47 21.94
N ARG A 282 9.47 7.26 21.48
CA ARG A 282 9.38 6.86 20.07
C ARG A 282 7.97 7.00 19.51
N ARG A 283 6.94 6.64 20.31
CA ARG A 283 5.52 6.75 19.95
C ARG A 283 5.04 8.20 19.92
N MET A 284 5.37 8.96 20.96
CA MET A 284 4.85 10.32 21.16
C MET A 284 5.50 11.38 20.27
N LEU A 285 6.68 11.11 19.73
CA LEU A 285 7.35 12.01 18.80
C LEU A 285 7.07 11.67 17.33
N ALA A 286 6.53 10.50 17.03
CA ALA A 286 6.32 10.06 15.66
C ALA A 286 5.24 10.86 14.94
N GLN A 287 5.46 11.11 13.65
CA GLN A 287 4.39 11.40 12.70
C GLN A 287 3.50 10.17 12.62
N CYS A 288 2.20 10.37 12.80
CA CYS A 288 1.21 9.32 12.83
C CYS A 288 0.27 9.43 11.64
N ARG A 289 0.00 8.32 10.97
CA ARG A 289 -1.10 8.19 10.01
C ARG A 289 -2.03 7.08 10.48
N LEU A 290 -3.32 7.37 10.59
CA LEU A 290 -4.35 6.37 10.93
C LEU A 290 -4.89 5.78 9.65
N VAL A 291 -4.75 4.47 9.47
CA VAL A 291 -4.91 3.81 8.17
C VAL A 291 -5.82 2.59 8.33
N PRO A 292 -6.93 2.52 7.58
CA PRO A 292 -7.76 1.33 7.51
C PRO A 292 -7.00 0.09 7.03
N ALA A 293 -7.44 -1.09 7.46
CA ALA A 293 -6.80 -2.37 7.17
C ALA A 293 -6.66 -2.67 5.67
N ASP A 294 -7.53 -2.12 4.81
CA ASP A 294 -7.48 -2.29 3.36
C ASP A 294 -6.59 -1.27 2.62
N ALA A 295 -5.94 -0.35 3.34
CA ALA A 295 -5.16 0.74 2.76
C ALA A 295 -3.69 0.78 3.19
N TRP A 296 -3.16 -0.30 3.78
CA TRP A 296 -1.77 -0.36 4.26
C TRP A 296 -0.73 -0.07 3.17
N GLY A 297 -1.02 -0.52 1.95
CA GLY A 297 -0.18 -0.35 0.76
C GLY A 297 0.08 1.09 0.37
N GLU A 298 -0.83 2.00 0.69
CA GLU A 298 -0.66 3.43 0.42
C GLU A 298 0.48 4.02 1.24
N VAL A 299 0.57 3.68 2.53
CA VAL A 299 1.66 4.15 3.39
C VAL A 299 3.00 3.65 2.88
N ILE A 300 3.05 2.39 2.43
CA ILE A 300 4.26 1.78 1.88
C ILE A 300 4.68 2.53 0.60
N ALA A 301 3.73 2.75 -0.32
CA ALA A 301 3.99 3.43 -1.59
C ALA A 301 4.45 4.88 -1.36
N ASP A 302 3.71 5.66 -0.59
CA ASP A 302 4.04 7.06 -0.29
C ASP A 302 5.41 7.17 0.40
N THR A 303 5.71 6.21 1.29
CA THR A 303 7.00 6.20 1.98
C THR A 303 8.15 5.92 1.02
N PHE A 304 8.02 4.95 0.11
CA PHE A 304 9.05 4.72 -0.90
C PHE A 304 9.24 5.92 -1.83
N GLN A 305 8.16 6.59 -2.25
CA GLN A 305 8.24 7.82 -3.04
C GLN A 305 9.01 8.91 -2.30
N ALA A 306 8.71 9.12 -1.02
CA ALA A 306 9.43 10.07 -0.18
C ALA A 306 10.91 9.67 0.02
N MET A 307 11.20 8.37 0.13
CA MET A 307 12.58 7.86 0.21
C MET A 307 13.35 8.10 -1.09
N GLU A 308 12.75 7.86 -2.26
CA GLU A 308 13.36 8.17 -3.56
C GLU A 308 13.67 9.65 -3.70
N ALA A 309 12.71 10.53 -3.37
CA ALA A 309 12.88 11.97 -3.46
C ALA A 309 13.97 12.53 -2.54
N SER A 310 14.20 11.87 -1.39
CA SER A 310 15.21 12.27 -0.40
C SER A 310 16.54 11.51 -0.53
N GLY A 311 16.64 10.53 -1.42
CA GLY A 311 17.83 9.66 -1.55
C GLY A 311 18.03 8.68 -0.39
N GLU A 312 17.01 8.46 0.45
CA GLU A 312 17.08 7.53 1.58
C GLU A 312 16.98 6.07 1.12
N THR A 313 17.85 5.20 1.63
CA THR A 313 17.92 3.80 1.22
C THR A 313 17.29 2.82 2.21
N GLY A 314 16.94 3.27 3.41
CA GLY A 314 16.30 2.46 4.44
C GLY A 314 15.47 3.31 5.39
N ARG A 315 14.27 2.86 5.74
CA ARG A 315 13.37 3.52 6.70
C ARG A 315 12.57 2.48 7.47
N THR A 316 12.19 2.79 8.71
CA THR A 316 11.22 1.97 9.47
C THR A 316 9.96 2.74 9.78
N ILE A 317 8.86 2.01 9.93
CA ILE A 317 7.57 2.50 10.40
C ILE A 317 7.07 1.51 11.44
N MET A 318 6.74 1.99 12.63
CA MET A 318 6.06 1.17 13.64
C MET A 318 4.57 1.15 13.31
N VAL A 319 3.96 -0.02 13.35
CA VAL A 319 2.53 -0.23 13.07
C VAL A 319 1.86 -0.69 14.35
N GLU A 320 1.00 0.14 14.94
CA GLU A 320 0.28 -0.20 16.18
C GLU A 320 -1.21 -0.44 15.90
N THR A 321 -1.72 -1.59 16.36
CA THR A 321 -3.16 -1.81 16.54
C THR A 321 -3.56 -1.46 17.97
N LEU A 322 -4.79 -1.80 18.38
CA LEU A 322 -5.30 -1.48 19.71
C LEU A 322 -4.56 -2.22 20.83
N ASN A 323 -4.01 -3.39 20.56
CA ASN A 323 -3.33 -4.25 21.53
C ASN A 323 -1.96 -4.77 21.06
N HIS A 324 -1.57 -4.59 19.79
CA HIS A 324 -0.31 -5.12 19.25
C HIS A 324 0.56 -4.04 18.59
N ALA A 325 1.88 -4.28 18.58
CA ALA A 325 2.86 -3.40 17.94
C ALA A 325 3.76 -4.21 17.02
N MET A 326 3.85 -3.80 15.76
CA MET A 326 4.57 -4.44 14.66
C MET A 326 5.47 -3.41 13.95
N ALA A 327 6.28 -3.84 12.97
CA ALA A 327 7.10 -2.90 12.19
C ALA A 327 7.14 -3.22 10.70
N LEU A 328 7.26 -2.17 9.89
CA LEU A 328 7.69 -2.22 8.50
C LEU A 328 9.12 -1.69 8.40
N GLY A 329 10.00 -2.45 7.78
CA GLY A 329 11.30 -2.02 7.30
C GLY A 329 11.29 -1.90 5.79
N LEU A 330 11.49 -0.69 5.27
CA LEU A 330 11.48 -0.38 3.86
C LEU A 330 12.90 -0.12 3.38
N LYS A 331 13.28 -0.71 2.26
CA LYS A 331 14.64 -0.63 1.72
C LYS A 331 14.66 -0.42 0.22
N ILE A 332 15.47 0.52 -0.23
CA ILE A 332 15.83 0.71 -1.65
C ILE A 332 17.28 0.27 -1.82
N LYS A 333 17.53 -0.66 -2.73
CA LYS A 333 18.88 -1.16 -3.05
C LYS A 333 19.11 -1.23 -4.55
N ALA A 334 20.36 -1.16 -4.98
CA ALA A 334 20.71 -1.46 -6.36
C ALA A 334 20.33 -2.92 -6.70
N ASP A 335 19.70 -3.10 -7.85
CA ASP A 335 19.49 -4.41 -8.44
C ASP A 335 20.73 -4.83 -9.25
N LYS A 336 20.91 -6.14 -9.46
CA LYS A 336 22.05 -6.72 -10.19
C LYS A 336 22.16 -6.21 -11.63
N ARG A 337 21.08 -5.64 -12.17
CA ARG A 337 20.95 -5.14 -13.55
C ARG A 337 21.11 -3.63 -13.67
N GLY A 338 21.59 -2.96 -12.62
CA GLY A 338 21.72 -1.50 -12.56
C GLY A 338 20.41 -0.75 -12.24
N GLY A 339 19.31 -1.48 -12.03
CA GLY A 339 18.03 -0.92 -11.57
C GLY A 339 17.96 -0.72 -10.06
N ARG A 340 16.75 -0.47 -9.55
CA ARG A 340 16.46 -0.38 -8.11
C ARG A 340 15.56 -1.52 -7.68
N SER A 341 15.75 -2.02 -6.47
CA SER A 341 14.87 -2.99 -5.83
C SER A 341 14.31 -2.38 -4.56
N TYR A 342 12.99 -2.35 -4.49
CA TYR A 342 12.20 -1.90 -3.36
C TYR A 342 11.81 -3.13 -2.56
N VAL A 343 12.17 -3.15 -1.28
CA VAL A 343 11.98 -4.30 -0.40
C VAL A 343 11.20 -3.86 0.82
N VAL A 344 10.09 -4.53 1.08
CA VAL A 344 9.31 -4.43 2.30
C VAL A 344 9.69 -5.62 3.18
N GLN A 345 9.98 -5.35 4.45
CA GLN A 345 10.10 -6.36 5.50
C GLN A 345 9.04 -6.05 6.55
N PHE A 346 8.08 -6.93 6.75
CA PHE A 346 7.06 -6.81 7.77
C PHE A 346 7.39 -7.71 8.95
N TYR A 347 7.52 -7.13 10.14
CA TYR A 347 7.89 -7.80 11.36
C TYR A 347 6.71 -7.81 12.33
N ASP A 348 6.19 -9.01 12.57
CA ASP A 348 5.29 -9.31 13.68
C ASP A 348 6.10 -9.96 14.81
N PRO A 349 6.13 -9.37 16.03
CA PRO A 349 6.77 -9.97 17.19
C PRO A 349 6.29 -11.38 17.55
N ASN A 350 5.10 -11.80 17.15
CA ASN A 350 4.62 -13.18 17.35
C ASN A 350 5.35 -14.18 16.44
N ALA A 351 5.95 -13.72 15.34
CA ALA A 351 6.94 -14.46 14.54
C ALA A 351 8.36 -13.97 14.89
N THR A 352 8.73 -14.05 16.16
CA THR A 352 9.82 -13.25 16.78
C THR A 352 11.16 -13.31 16.03
N VAL A 353 11.49 -14.46 15.44
CA VAL A 353 12.78 -14.71 14.76
C VAL A 353 12.69 -14.72 13.23
N ALA A 354 11.61 -14.17 12.68
CA ALA A 354 11.37 -14.07 11.25
C ALA A 354 10.77 -12.70 10.87
N HIS A 355 10.62 -12.46 9.57
CA HIS A 355 9.81 -11.37 9.01
C HIS A 355 9.26 -11.85 7.68
N GLU A 356 8.13 -11.29 7.28
CA GLU A 356 7.64 -11.43 5.92
C GLU A 356 8.36 -10.45 5.02
N ARG A 357 8.62 -10.87 3.78
CA ARG A 357 9.33 -10.07 2.81
C ARG A 357 8.52 -9.94 1.53
N SER A 358 8.45 -8.72 1.01
CA SER A 358 8.02 -8.45 -0.36
C SER A 358 9.11 -7.66 -1.08
N SER A 359 9.28 -7.87 -2.38
CA SER A 359 10.20 -7.07 -3.19
C SER A 359 9.75 -6.90 -4.63
N VAL A 360 10.00 -5.70 -5.15
CA VAL A 360 9.73 -5.28 -6.53
C VAL A 360 11.00 -4.69 -7.10
N SER A 361 11.33 -5.00 -8.35
CA SER A 361 12.43 -4.37 -9.08
C SER A 361 11.88 -3.35 -10.07
N ALA A 362 12.51 -2.18 -10.12
CA ALA A 362 12.36 -1.19 -11.17
C ALA A 362 13.63 -1.17 -12.03
N ALA A 363 13.45 -0.85 -13.31
CA ALA A 363 14.55 -0.78 -14.26
C ALA A 363 15.51 0.39 -13.98
N PRO A 364 16.71 0.40 -14.59
CA PRO A 364 17.60 1.54 -14.53
C PRO A 364 16.89 2.84 -14.96
N GLY A 365 17.04 3.90 -14.18
CA GLY A 365 16.41 5.20 -14.44
C GLY A 365 14.90 5.28 -14.19
N ALA A 366 14.22 4.17 -13.90
CA ALA A 366 12.79 4.16 -13.61
C ALA A 366 12.50 4.46 -12.14
N HIS A 367 11.46 5.26 -11.90
CA HIS A 367 10.85 5.43 -10.59
C HIS A 367 9.98 4.23 -10.22
N LEU A 368 9.73 4.04 -8.93
CA LEU A 368 8.74 3.07 -8.49
C LEU A 368 7.35 3.47 -8.99
N ASP A 369 6.65 2.56 -9.69
CA ASP A 369 5.21 2.68 -9.84
C ASP A 369 4.54 2.42 -8.47
N PRO A 370 3.94 3.43 -7.82
CA PRO A 370 3.34 3.27 -6.51
C PRO A 370 2.16 2.29 -6.51
N ALA A 371 1.52 2.07 -7.67
CA ALA A 371 0.38 1.15 -7.78
C ALA A 371 0.73 -0.27 -7.33
N VAL A 372 1.99 -0.69 -7.50
CA VAL A 372 2.46 -2.03 -7.14
C VAL A 372 2.30 -2.32 -5.65
N PHE A 373 2.53 -1.31 -4.78
CA PHE A 373 2.35 -1.48 -3.34
C PHE A 373 0.99 -1.02 -2.85
N ARG A 374 0.32 -0.07 -3.52
CA ARG A 374 -0.99 0.46 -3.09
C ARG A 374 -2.08 -0.59 -2.93
N GLN A 375 -1.99 -1.67 -3.68
CA GLN A 375 -2.93 -2.80 -3.57
C GLN A 375 -2.74 -3.67 -2.32
N LEU A 376 -1.64 -3.51 -1.58
CA LEU A 376 -1.39 -4.30 -0.38
C LEU A 376 -2.29 -3.84 0.77
N THR A 377 -2.78 -4.81 1.52
CA THR A 377 -3.67 -4.65 2.67
C THR A 377 -3.06 -5.35 3.87
N ALA A 378 -3.63 -5.16 5.06
CA ALA A 378 -3.28 -5.93 6.24
C ALA A 378 -3.44 -7.44 6.02
N SER A 379 -4.39 -7.88 5.17
CA SER A 379 -4.63 -9.31 4.91
C SER A 379 -3.52 -9.96 4.10
N ASP A 380 -2.68 -9.17 3.40
CA ASP A 380 -1.50 -9.68 2.70
C ASP A 380 -0.36 -10.00 3.67
N PHE A 381 -0.36 -9.42 4.88
CA PHE A 381 0.69 -9.57 5.89
C PHE A 381 0.24 -10.31 7.15
N LEU A 382 -1.07 -10.43 7.38
CA LEU A 382 -1.62 -10.99 8.61
C LEU A 382 -2.68 -12.03 8.28
N SER A 383 -2.56 -13.19 8.92
CA SER A 383 -3.59 -14.22 8.86
C SER A 383 -4.92 -13.68 9.38
N LYS A 384 -6.01 -14.37 9.04
CA LYS A 384 -7.34 -14.02 9.57
C LYS A 384 -7.33 -14.02 11.10
N ASP A 385 -6.78 -15.07 11.71
CA ASP A 385 -6.72 -15.23 13.17
C ASP A 385 -5.90 -14.12 13.82
N ALA A 386 -4.75 -13.75 13.23
CA ALA A 386 -3.92 -12.66 13.73
C ALA A 386 -4.65 -11.31 13.65
N ARG A 387 -5.40 -11.05 12.58
CA ARG A 387 -6.22 -9.81 12.48
C ARG A 387 -7.33 -9.77 13.51
N GLU A 388 -7.94 -10.92 13.84
CA GLU A 388 -8.93 -11.01 14.92
C GLU A 388 -8.30 -10.77 16.29
N GLU A 389 -7.17 -11.43 16.58
CA GLU A 389 -6.40 -11.25 17.82
C GLU A 389 -5.93 -9.81 18.00
N TYR A 390 -5.52 -9.14 16.92
CA TYR A 390 -4.99 -7.78 16.97
C TYR A 390 -6.07 -6.68 16.90
N GLU A 391 -7.35 -7.06 17.04
CA GLU A 391 -8.53 -6.20 16.91
C GLU A 391 -8.59 -5.41 15.58
N LEU A 392 -8.07 -6.00 14.50
CA LEU A 392 -8.06 -5.43 13.15
C LEU A 392 -9.16 -6.08 12.26
N VAL A 393 -10.39 -6.13 12.79
CA VAL A 393 -11.55 -6.75 12.14
C VAL A 393 -12.47 -5.68 11.52
N GLY A 394 -13.10 -6.00 10.39
CA GLY A 394 -13.96 -5.05 9.66
C GLY A 394 -13.13 -3.91 9.03
N PRO A 395 -13.58 -2.64 9.10
CA PRO A 395 -12.81 -1.50 8.57
C PRO A 395 -11.61 -1.12 9.47
N GLY A 396 -11.15 -2.01 10.36
CA GLY A 396 -10.26 -1.71 11.49
C GLY A 396 -9.04 -0.85 11.14
N VAL A 397 -8.58 -0.06 12.10
CA VAL A 397 -7.58 1.00 11.90
C VAL A 397 -6.29 0.67 12.64
N ALA A 398 -5.16 0.83 11.94
CA ALA A 398 -3.83 0.80 12.53
C ALA A 398 -3.17 2.18 12.48
N ALA A 399 -2.37 2.49 13.49
CA ALA A 399 -1.54 3.68 13.54
C ALA A 399 -0.16 3.38 12.96
N PHE A 400 0.20 4.10 11.90
CA PHE A 400 1.52 4.05 11.26
C PHE A 400 2.37 5.19 11.79
N LEU A 401 3.37 4.85 12.60
CA LEU A 401 4.25 5.77 13.31
C LEU A 401 5.60 5.87 12.59
N GLY A 402 5.71 6.90 11.76
CA GLY A 402 6.86 7.17 10.90
C GLY A 402 8.00 7.91 11.62
N LYS A 403 8.65 8.84 10.88
CA LYS A 403 9.74 9.67 11.38
C LYS A 403 9.28 10.58 12.53
N PRO A 404 10.19 10.96 13.45
CA PRO A 404 9.86 11.93 14.47
C PRO A 404 9.53 13.29 13.84
N VAL A 405 8.52 13.96 14.39
CA VAL A 405 8.16 15.34 14.09
C VAL A 405 8.85 16.24 15.13
N HIS A 406 9.45 17.33 14.66
CA HIS A 406 10.07 18.33 15.51
C HIS A 406 9.32 19.65 15.38
N GLY A 407 9.19 20.39 16.49
CA GLY A 407 8.53 21.69 16.52
C GLY A 407 7.01 21.61 16.56
N VAL A 408 6.34 22.59 15.94
CA VAL A 408 4.88 22.82 16.06
C VAL A 408 4.05 22.13 14.97
N ALA A 409 4.68 21.33 14.11
CA ALA A 409 3.97 20.66 13.02
C ALA A 409 2.99 19.60 13.58
N PRO A 410 1.76 19.49 13.04
CA PRO A 410 0.82 18.47 13.47
C PRO A 410 1.41 17.08 13.33
N ARG A 411 1.21 16.23 14.34
CA ARG A 411 1.65 14.84 14.31
C ARG A 411 0.79 13.97 13.39
N LEU A 412 -0.50 14.25 13.29
CA LEU A 412 -1.42 13.50 12.43
C LEU A 412 -1.25 13.92 10.96
N ASP A 413 -0.82 12.98 10.12
CA ASP A 413 -0.65 13.17 8.68
C ASP A 413 -1.84 12.60 7.88
N GLY A 414 -2.14 13.19 6.73
CA GLY A 414 -3.16 12.70 5.80
C GLY A 414 -4.63 12.82 6.25
N GLY A 415 -4.89 13.40 7.43
CA GLY A 415 -6.26 13.57 7.97
C GLY A 415 -6.92 12.27 8.41
N LEU A 416 -8.21 12.33 8.76
CA LEU A 416 -9.00 11.17 9.16
C LEU A 416 -9.83 10.66 7.99
N ARG A 417 -9.62 9.39 7.61
CA ARG A 417 -10.43 8.70 6.58
C ARG A 417 -11.76 8.21 7.09
N GLN A 418 -11.80 7.80 8.36
CA GLN A 418 -13.00 7.34 9.04
C GLN A 418 -12.94 7.72 10.52
N VAL A 419 -14.11 7.99 11.08
CA VAL A 419 -14.28 8.27 12.51
C VAL A 419 -15.16 7.18 13.11
N ASP A 420 -14.51 6.18 13.70
CA ASP A 420 -15.15 5.10 14.43
C ASP A 420 -14.56 4.99 15.86
N ALA A 421 -14.99 3.97 16.60
CA ALA A 421 -14.52 3.75 17.97
C ALA A 421 -13.01 3.44 18.05
N GLN A 422 -12.43 2.79 17.04
CA GLN A 422 -11.00 2.47 17.01
C GLN A 422 -10.17 3.70 16.68
N THR A 423 -10.61 4.53 15.71
CA THR A 423 -10.02 5.84 15.44
C THR A 423 -10.03 6.68 16.71
N MET A 424 -11.18 6.79 17.40
CA MET A 424 -11.30 7.55 18.64
C MET A 424 -10.35 7.02 19.73
N HIS A 425 -10.22 5.69 19.84
CA HIS A 425 -9.29 5.06 20.77
C HIS A 425 -7.83 5.41 20.48
N HIS A 426 -7.39 5.29 19.22
CA HIS A 426 -6.04 5.66 18.81
C HIS A 426 -5.74 7.14 19.03
N LEU A 427 -6.69 8.02 18.71
CA LEU A 427 -6.54 9.45 18.91
C LEU A 427 -6.32 9.82 20.38
N LEU A 428 -7.08 9.19 21.29
CA LEU A 428 -6.91 9.35 22.74
C LEU A 428 -5.58 8.75 23.22
N ARG A 429 -5.26 7.52 22.82
CA ARG A 429 -4.06 6.77 23.25
C ARG A 429 -2.75 7.39 22.75
N LEU A 430 -2.75 8.06 21.61
CA LEU A 430 -1.55 8.62 20.98
C LEU A 430 -1.39 10.13 21.22
N ASN A 431 -2.26 10.74 22.04
CA ASN A 431 -2.35 12.18 22.27
C ASN A 431 -2.48 13.00 20.96
N LEU A 432 -3.39 12.61 20.07
CA LEU A 432 -3.60 13.28 18.78
C LEU A 432 -4.78 14.25 18.87
N ALA A 433 -4.62 15.31 19.67
CA ALA A 433 -5.67 16.29 19.97
C ALA A 433 -6.25 16.96 18.71
N ASP A 434 -5.41 17.28 17.71
CA ASP A 434 -5.88 17.88 16.45
C ASP A 434 -6.79 16.93 15.66
N GLY A 435 -6.50 15.63 15.70
CA GLY A 435 -7.36 14.61 15.12
C GLY A 435 -8.71 14.54 15.82
N LEU A 436 -8.74 14.59 17.16
CA LEU A 436 -9.98 14.64 17.94
C LEU A 436 -10.83 15.86 17.54
N ARG A 437 -10.23 17.05 17.49
CA ARG A 437 -10.94 18.28 17.07
C ARG A 437 -11.46 18.15 15.64
N GLY A 438 -10.72 17.48 14.76
CA GLY A 438 -11.13 17.15 13.39
C GLY A 438 -12.34 16.22 13.28
N CYS A 439 -12.68 15.45 14.33
CA CYS A 439 -13.81 14.52 14.30
C CYS A 439 -15.19 15.21 14.27
N ALA A 440 -15.29 16.48 14.68
CA ALA A 440 -16.58 17.15 14.86
C ALA A 440 -17.47 17.13 13.60
N ALA A 441 -16.87 17.39 12.43
CA ALA A 441 -17.59 17.39 11.15
C ALA A 441 -18.14 16.00 10.80
N SER A 442 -17.32 14.96 10.93
CA SER A 442 -17.70 13.57 10.64
C SER A 442 -18.76 13.03 11.58
N LEU A 443 -18.82 13.56 12.81
CA LEU A 443 -19.80 13.16 13.81
C LEU A 443 -21.17 13.83 13.64
N SER A 444 -21.26 14.96 12.92
CA SER A 444 -22.50 15.76 12.83
C SER A 444 -23.75 14.98 12.37
N GLY A 445 -23.60 13.99 11.47
CA GLY A 445 -24.70 13.17 10.93
C GLY A 445 -24.92 11.82 11.63
N VAL A 446 -24.18 11.53 12.69
CA VAL A 446 -24.22 10.22 13.37
C VAL A 446 -25.37 10.20 14.40
N ASP A 447 -26.09 9.08 14.49
CA ASP A 447 -27.14 8.90 15.48
C ASP A 447 -26.58 8.75 16.91
N ALA A 448 -27.42 8.93 17.93
CA ALA A 448 -26.99 8.91 19.33
C ALA A 448 -26.37 7.56 19.75
N ARG A 449 -26.88 6.42 19.25
CA ARG A 449 -26.37 5.09 19.61
C ARG A 449 -24.99 4.88 19.01
N THR A 450 -24.82 5.22 17.74
CA THR A 450 -23.51 5.11 17.07
C THR A 450 -22.50 6.09 17.67
N GLY A 451 -22.91 7.34 17.94
CA GLY A 451 -22.07 8.34 18.58
C GLY A 451 -21.60 7.93 19.98
N LEU A 452 -22.49 7.32 20.78
CA LEU A 452 -22.13 6.76 22.09
C LEU A 452 -21.06 5.67 21.98
N ARG A 453 -21.19 4.76 20.99
CA ARG A 453 -20.19 3.71 20.74
C ARG A 453 -18.84 4.28 20.32
N ILE A 454 -18.83 5.31 19.47
CA ILE A 454 -17.60 5.98 19.03
C ILE A 454 -16.92 6.66 20.22
N LEU A 455 -17.67 7.45 21.01
CA LEU A 455 -17.13 8.18 22.15
C LEU A 455 -16.72 7.27 23.31
N ALA A 456 -17.33 6.09 23.45
CA ALA A 456 -16.83 5.09 24.39
C ALA A 456 -15.38 4.70 24.09
N ALA A 457 -14.98 4.71 22.80
CA ALA A 457 -13.61 4.46 22.35
C ALA A 457 -13.00 3.22 23.02
N ARG A 458 -13.79 2.16 23.15
CA ARG A 458 -13.41 0.95 23.88
C ARG A 458 -12.75 -0.03 22.93
N ARG A 459 -11.59 -0.55 23.32
CA ARG A 459 -11.06 -1.80 22.76
C ARG A 459 -11.85 -2.97 23.35
N GLU A 460 -12.05 -4.03 22.56
CA GLU A 460 -12.88 -5.16 22.98
C GLU A 460 -12.18 -5.95 24.09
N GLU A 461 -10.88 -6.22 23.92
CA GLU A 461 -10.10 -7.00 24.87
C GLU A 461 -9.86 -6.23 26.18
N GLY A 462 -10.31 -6.81 27.29
CA GLY A 462 -10.17 -6.23 28.63
C GLY A 462 -11.04 -4.99 28.88
N ASN A 463 -11.92 -4.64 27.93
CA ASN A 463 -12.85 -3.51 28.02
C ASN A 463 -12.14 -2.20 28.43
N VAL A 464 -11.14 -1.78 27.66
CA VAL A 464 -10.30 -0.62 27.99
C VAL A 464 -10.71 0.61 27.17
N PRO A 465 -11.26 1.67 27.81
CA PRO A 465 -11.60 2.93 27.13
C PRO A 465 -10.36 3.73 26.73
N GLY A 466 -10.43 4.45 25.61
CA GLY A 466 -9.37 5.38 25.21
C GLY A 466 -9.13 6.48 26.25
N LEU A 467 -10.17 6.97 26.92
CA LEU A 467 -10.05 7.99 27.96
C LEU A 467 -9.25 7.48 29.17
N LEU A 468 -9.33 6.18 29.49
CA LEU A 468 -8.52 5.56 30.54
C LEU A 468 -7.04 5.66 30.20
N LEU A 469 -6.66 5.29 28.97
CA LEU A 469 -5.28 5.34 28.52
C LEU A 469 -4.75 6.78 28.45
N ALA A 470 -5.58 7.72 27.99
CA ALA A 470 -5.22 9.14 27.98
C ALA A 470 -4.95 9.68 29.40
N LEU A 471 -5.73 9.26 30.40
CA LEU A 471 -5.51 9.60 31.80
C LEU A 471 -4.22 8.99 32.36
N GLN A 472 -4.03 7.68 32.17
CA GLN A 472 -2.85 6.95 32.65
C GLN A 472 -1.53 7.53 32.07
N GLU A 473 -1.52 7.83 30.78
CA GLU A 473 -0.33 8.32 30.07
C GLU A 473 -0.18 9.85 30.12
N GLY A 474 -1.10 10.56 30.79
CA GLY A 474 -0.99 12.00 31.02
C GLY A 474 -1.28 12.87 29.79
N HIS A 475 -2.14 12.41 28.88
CA HIS A 475 -2.46 13.07 27.61
C HIS A 475 -3.50 14.17 27.77
N ALA A 476 -3.12 15.26 28.44
CA ALA A 476 -4.01 16.38 28.77
C ALA A 476 -4.69 17.00 27.53
N ASP A 477 -3.93 17.23 26.45
CA ASP A 477 -4.47 17.83 25.22
C ASP A 477 -5.57 16.97 24.58
N ALA A 478 -5.37 15.65 24.55
CA ALA A 478 -6.38 14.72 24.04
C ALA A 478 -7.60 14.65 24.95
N ILE A 479 -7.43 14.68 26.28
CA ILE A 479 -8.56 14.73 27.22
C ILE A 479 -9.38 16.00 27.01
N GLN A 480 -8.73 17.15 26.83
CA GLN A 480 -9.40 18.42 26.57
C GLN A 480 -10.18 18.38 25.26
N ALA A 481 -9.54 17.95 24.16
CA ALA A 481 -10.18 17.84 22.85
C ALA A 481 -11.35 16.84 22.85
N TYR A 482 -11.20 15.68 23.51
CA TYR A 482 -12.29 14.74 23.70
C TYR A 482 -13.43 15.36 24.53
N GLY A 483 -13.10 16.11 25.58
CA GLY A 483 -14.06 16.81 26.41
C GLY A 483 -14.90 17.83 25.65
N GLU A 484 -14.33 18.54 24.68
CA GLU A 484 -15.06 19.42 23.77
C GLU A 484 -16.13 18.67 22.98
N ILE A 485 -15.78 17.51 22.41
CA ILE A 485 -16.72 16.66 21.67
C ILE A 485 -17.81 16.14 22.62
N LEU A 486 -17.43 15.63 23.79
CA LEU A 486 -18.38 15.05 24.74
C LEU A 486 -19.38 16.09 25.25
N VAL A 487 -18.95 17.33 25.51
CA VAL A 487 -19.85 18.42 25.92
C VAL A 487 -20.87 18.76 24.82
N GLN A 488 -20.46 18.77 23.55
CA GLN A 488 -21.38 18.98 22.42
C GLN A 488 -22.39 17.84 22.28
N TRP A 489 -21.98 16.61 22.60
CA TRP A 489 -22.81 15.41 22.48
C TRP A 489 -23.66 15.12 23.72
N ALA A 490 -23.31 15.65 24.89
CA ALA A 490 -24.02 15.43 26.14
C ALA A 490 -25.55 15.65 26.06
N PRO A 491 -26.10 16.60 25.28
CA PRO A 491 -27.54 16.73 25.09
C PRO A 491 -28.24 15.50 24.49
N LYS A 492 -27.52 14.67 23.74
CA LYS A 492 -28.04 13.46 23.09
C LYS A 492 -27.98 12.22 23.98
N PHE A 493 -27.38 12.32 25.17
CA PHE A 493 -27.14 11.19 26.07
C PHE A 493 -27.89 11.33 27.39
N SER A 494 -28.23 10.19 27.98
CA SER A 494 -28.73 10.16 29.35
C SER A 494 -27.60 10.47 30.33
N ARG A 495 -27.99 10.91 31.54
CA ARG A 495 -27.06 11.10 32.67
C ARG A 495 -26.18 9.87 32.91
N GLU A 496 -26.78 8.69 32.86
CA GLU A 496 -26.08 7.41 33.08
C GLU A 496 -25.09 7.10 31.94
N GLN A 497 -25.44 7.40 30.70
CA GLN A 497 -24.51 7.25 29.57
C GLN A 497 -23.31 8.19 29.69
N ILE A 498 -23.51 9.45 30.08
CA ILE A 498 -22.42 10.41 30.31
C ILE A 498 -21.52 9.93 31.46
N LYS A 499 -22.12 9.51 32.58
CA LYS A 499 -21.38 8.96 33.71
C LYS A 499 -20.53 7.76 33.28
N ASN A 500 -21.09 6.80 32.56
CA ASN A 500 -20.37 5.60 32.10
C ASN A 500 -19.22 5.89 31.14
N LEU A 501 -19.31 6.96 30.33
CA LEU A 501 -18.19 7.43 29.51
C LEU A 501 -17.06 8.02 30.39
N LEU A 502 -17.43 8.80 31.40
CA LEU A 502 -16.48 9.47 32.30
C LEU A 502 -15.83 8.52 33.31
N GLU A 503 -16.52 7.45 33.73
CA GLU A 503 -15.95 6.46 34.65
C GLU A 503 -14.65 5.84 34.12
N ALA A 504 -14.54 5.71 32.79
CA ALA A 504 -13.34 5.30 32.07
C ALA A 504 -12.53 4.22 32.81
N LYS A 505 -13.17 3.08 33.10
CA LYS A 505 -12.62 1.98 33.92
C LYS A 505 -12.38 0.70 33.13
N THR A 506 -11.42 -0.09 33.59
CA THR A 506 -11.14 -1.45 33.08
C THR A 506 -12.27 -2.43 33.41
N ALA A 507 -12.22 -3.64 32.84
CA ALA A 507 -13.07 -4.76 33.25
C ALA A 507 -12.98 -5.10 34.75
N SER A 508 -11.81 -4.90 35.38
CA SER A 508 -11.60 -5.09 36.83
C SER A 508 -12.09 -3.93 37.70
N GLY A 509 -12.67 -2.89 37.08
CA GLY A 509 -13.21 -1.72 37.79
C GLY A 509 -12.17 -0.69 38.20
N VAL A 510 -10.98 -0.70 37.61
CA VAL A 510 -9.93 0.30 37.89
C VAL A 510 -10.16 1.54 37.03
N PRO A 511 -10.46 2.73 37.60
CA PRO A 511 -10.72 3.95 36.83
C PRO A 511 -9.44 4.62 36.31
N GLY A 512 -9.50 5.28 35.16
CA GLY A 512 -8.37 6.03 34.61
C GLY A 512 -7.85 7.15 35.52
N LEU A 513 -8.74 7.85 36.23
CA LEU A 513 -8.35 8.93 37.16
C LEU A 513 -7.50 8.39 38.33
N LEU A 514 -7.76 7.16 38.78
CA LEU A 514 -6.92 6.50 39.80
C LEU A 514 -5.49 6.32 39.28
N LEU A 515 -5.34 5.86 38.04
CA LEU A 515 -4.03 5.65 37.41
C LEU A 515 -3.29 6.98 37.21
N ALA A 516 -3.99 8.01 36.74
CA ALA A 516 -3.44 9.36 36.61
C ALA A 516 -2.89 9.90 37.95
N LEU A 517 -3.65 9.71 39.04
CA LEU A 517 -3.25 10.10 40.39
C LEU A 517 -2.04 9.29 40.90
N GLN A 518 -2.08 7.97 40.75
CA GLN A 518 -1.01 7.06 41.15
C GLN A 518 0.34 7.39 40.48
N ASP A 519 0.28 7.76 39.21
CA ASP A 519 1.46 8.00 38.36
C ASP A 519 1.85 9.48 38.31
N GLY A 520 1.10 10.36 38.97
CA GLY A 520 1.43 11.78 39.11
C GLY A 520 1.15 12.62 37.87
N ARG A 521 0.16 12.26 37.05
CA ARG A 521 -0.21 12.94 35.80
C ARG A 521 -1.03 14.20 36.04
N ALA A 522 -0.40 15.21 36.65
CA ALA A 522 -1.01 16.48 37.06
C ALA A 522 -1.88 17.13 35.95
N ASP A 523 -1.32 17.36 34.76
CA ASP A 523 -2.02 18.07 33.69
C ASP A 523 -3.26 17.31 33.18
N ALA A 524 -3.19 15.98 33.12
CA ALA A 524 -4.33 15.15 32.73
C ALA A 524 -5.45 15.15 33.78
N ILE A 525 -5.09 15.19 35.07
CA ILE A 525 -6.06 15.34 36.17
C ILE A 525 -6.77 16.69 36.05
N GLU A 526 -6.03 17.76 35.75
CA GLU A 526 -6.60 19.10 35.56
C GLU A 526 -7.57 19.15 34.38
N ALA A 527 -7.15 18.63 33.21
CA ALA A 527 -7.99 18.57 32.02
C ALA A 527 -9.27 17.74 32.25
N TYR A 528 -9.16 16.61 32.95
CA TYR A 528 -10.33 15.80 33.32
C TYR A 528 -11.24 16.52 34.32
N GLY A 529 -10.67 17.21 35.30
CA GLY A 529 -11.41 18.03 36.25
C GLY A 529 -12.21 19.15 35.57
N GLU A 530 -11.62 19.83 34.59
CA GLU A 530 -12.33 20.82 33.77
C GLU A 530 -13.51 20.18 33.02
N LEU A 531 -13.31 19.01 32.43
CA LEU A 531 -14.38 18.27 31.77
C LEU A 531 -15.54 17.97 32.74
N LEU A 532 -15.24 17.54 33.97
CA LEU A 532 -16.27 17.32 35.00
C LEU A 532 -17.04 18.60 35.34
N VAL A 533 -16.35 19.73 35.49
CA VAL A 533 -16.99 21.03 35.76
C VAL A 533 -17.96 21.41 34.63
N ARG A 534 -17.56 21.21 33.37
CA ARG A 534 -18.38 21.51 32.18
C ARG A 534 -19.60 20.59 32.08
N LEU A 535 -19.48 19.33 32.49
CA LEU A 535 -20.56 18.35 32.45
C LEU A 535 -21.40 18.29 33.74
N ALA A 536 -21.03 19.02 34.79
CA ALA A 536 -21.75 19.08 36.06
C ALA A 536 -23.26 19.34 35.94
N PRO A 537 -23.77 20.19 35.02
CA PRO A 537 -25.23 20.40 34.87
C PRO A 537 -26.01 19.14 34.44
N ARG A 538 -25.31 18.12 33.91
CA ARG A 538 -25.89 16.85 33.43
C ARG A 538 -25.73 15.70 34.41
N LEU A 539 -25.00 15.92 35.51
CA LEU A 539 -24.66 14.94 36.52
C LEU A 539 -25.24 15.37 37.88
N SER A 540 -25.41 14.41 38.78
CA SER A 540 -25.70 14.72 40.18
C SER A 540 -24.42 14.96 40.99
N ALA A 541 -24.60 15.48 42.20
CA ALA A 541 -23.52 15.56 43.18
C ALA A 541 -22.93 14.18 43.49
N ASP A 542 -23.76 13.14 43.59
CA ASP A 542 -23.32 11.78 43.88
C ASP A 542 -22.50 11.18 42.73
N ASP A 543 -22.86 11.45 41.47
CA ASP A 543 -22.06 10.97 40.33
C ASP A 543 -20.69 11.64 40.31
N LEU A 544 -20.64 12.95 40.54
CA LEU A 544 -19.38 13.70 40.57
C LEU A 544 -18.49 13.24 41.73
N ALA A 545 -19.08 13.01 42.90
CA ALA A 545 -18.38 12.43 44.05
C ALA A 545 -17.85 11.03 43.73
N HIS A 546 -18.64 10.18 43.06
CA HIS A 546 -18.22 8.86 42.63
C HIS A 546 -17.06 8.91 41.62
N LEU A 547 -17.15 9.77 40.60
CA LEU A 547 -16.10 9.95 39.59
C LEU A 547 -14.80 10.46 40.22
N LEU A 548 -14.88 11.44 41.12
CA LEU A 548 -13.72 12.00 41.84
C LEU A 548 -13.12 11.02 42.85
N ALA A 549 -13.93 10.18 43.50
CA ALA A 549 -13.43 9.16 44.41
C ALA A 549 -12.47 8.19 43.71
N ALA A 550 -12.68 7.95 42.40
CA ALA A 550 -11.84 7.10 41.56
C ALA A 550 -11.46 5.80 42.28
N GLN A 551 -12.46 5.11 42.83
CA GLN A 551 -12.26 3.96 43.70
C GLN A 551 -12.19 2.68 42.86
N ALA A 552 -11.18 1.85 43.13
CA ALA A 552 -11.09 0.51 42.56
C ALA A 552 -11.93 -0.50 43.35
N SER A 553 -12.12 -1.69 42.78
CA SER A 553 -12.91 -2.78 43.37
C SER A 553 -12.36 -3.28 44.73
N ASP A 554 -11.07 -3.05 45.01
CA ASP A 554 -10.43 -3.35 46.30
C ASP A 554 -10.68 -2.28 47.37
N GLY A 555 -11.43 -1.23 47.03
CA GLY A 555 -11.73 -0.10 47.91
C GLY A 555 -10.66 1.00 47.92
N SER A 556 -9.51 0.80 47.27
CA SER A 556 -8.46 1.81 47.21
C SER A 556 -8.84 2.98 46.30
N THR A 557 -8.51 4.21 46.71
CA THR A 557 -8.77 5.42 45.92
C THR A 557 -7.50 5.95 45.26
N GLY A 558 -7.67 6.70 44.16
CA GLY A 558 -6.55 7.38 43.49
C GLY A 558 -5.73 8.27 44.43
N LEU A 559 -6.40 9.02 45.32
CA LEU A 559 -5.74 9.91 46.27
C LEU A 559 -4.86 9.15 47.29
N GLN A 560 -5.32 7.99 47.78
CA GLN A 560 -4.53 7.13 48.67
C GLN A 560 -3.26 6.64 47.97
N ARG A 561 -3.37 6.20 46.71
CA ARG A 561 -2.23 5.74 45.90
C ARG A 561 -1.25 6.87 45.59
N ALA A 562 -1.76 8.05 45.23
CA ALA A 562 -0.94 9.25 45.00
C ALA A 562 -0.12 9.64 46.25
N ARG A 563 -0.74 9.59 47.44
CA ARG A 563 -0.06 9.86 48.72
C ARG A 563 1.02 8.82 49.02
N GLY A 564 0.70 7.53 48.86
CA GLY A 564 1.67 6.45 49.06
C GLY A 564 2.88 6.56 48.13
N ASN A 565 2.67 7.04 46.91
CA ASN A 565 3.72 7.22 45.89
C ASN A 565 4.39 8.61 45.92
N GLY A 566 4.04 9.48 46.87
CA GLY A 566 4.63 10.83 46.99
C GLY A 566 4.32 11.76 45.81
N ARG A 567 3.19 11.61 45.12
CA ARG A 567 2.80 12.41 43.95
C ARG A 567 2.22 13.79 44.34
N THR A 568 3.03 14.63 44.98
CA THR A 568 2.57 15.88 45.62
C THR A 568 1.85 16.85 44.67
N ASP A 569 2.34 17.01 43.45
CA ASP A 569 1.74 17.97 42.50
C ASP A 569 0.40 17.48 41.98
N ALA A 570 0.26 16.19 41.71
CA ALA A 570 -1.02 15.57 41.35
C ALA A 570 -2.06 15.71 42.48
N ILE A 571 -1.64 15.55 43.74
CA ILE A 571 -2.52 15.76 44.91
C ILE A 571 -2.99 17.22 44.96
N ARG A 572 -2.09 18.18 44.81
CA ARG A 572 -2.44 19.61 44.82
C ARG A 572 -3.40 19.99 43.70
N VAL A 573 -3.18 19.47 42.49
CA VAL A 573 -4.09 19.67 41.35
C VAL A 573 -5.46 19.05 41.66
N PHE A 574 -5.47 17.83 42.18
CA PHE A 574 -6.71 17.14 42.51
C PHE A 574 -7.54 17.88 43.56
N ASP A 575 -6.92 18.41 44.62
CA ASP A 575 -7.61 19.22 45.63
C ASP A 575 -8.28 20.45 44.99
N ARG A 576 -7.58 21.15 44.08
CA ARG A 576 -8.17 22.27 43.33
C ARG A 576 -9.34 21.85 42.43
N VAL A 577 -9.24 20.68 41.81
CA VAL A 577 -10.32 20.12 40.98
C VAL A 577 -11.56 19.86 41.84
N VAL A 578 -11.39 19.25 43.02
CA VAL A 578 -12.49 19.02 43.97
C VAL A 578 -13.17 20.32 44.36
N ASP A 579 -12.40 21.36 44.72
CA ASP A 579 -12.94 22.67 45.08
C ASP A 579 -13.72 23.34 43.94
N ARG A 580 -13.21 23.24 42.70
CA ARG A 580 -13.89 23.78 41.51
C ARG A 580 -15.20 23.06 41.22
N VAL A 581 -15.23 21.74 41.34
CA VAL A 581 -16.46 20.95 41.15
C VAL A 581 -17.48 21.28 42.24
N ALA A 582 -17.06 21.38 43.50
CA ALA A 582 -17.94 21.77 44.61
C ALA A 582 -18.51 23.19 44.41
N SER A 583 -17.67 24.14 43.99
CA SER A 583 -18.09 25.51 43.68
C SER A 583 -19.13 25.55 42.56
N ARG A 584 -18.93 24.77 41.49
CA ARG A 584 -19.89 24.68 40.39
C ARG A 584 -21.22 24.10 40.82
N LEU A 585 -21.22 23.07 41.68
CA LEU A 585 -22.46 22.50 42.23
C LEU A 585 -23.23 23.51 43.09
N THR A 586 -22.54 24.31 43.89
CA THR A 586 -23.16 25.39 44.69
C THR A 586 -23.79 26.44 43.78
N ALA A 587 -23.09 26.88 42.73
CA ALA A 587 -23.62 27.82 41.76
C ALA A 587 -24.88 27.27 41.05
N LEU A 588 -24.86 26.01 40.61
CA LEU A 588 -26.02 25.36 39.99
C LEU A 588 -27.23 25.23 40.92
N ARG A 589 -27.00 25.10 42.24
CA ARG A 589 -28.11 25.10 43.22
C ARG A 589 -28.71 26.50 43.37
N GLN A 590 -27.88 27.54 43.39
CA GLN A 590 -28.34 28.93 43.44
C GLN A 590 -29.09 29.33 42.17
N GLU A 591 -28.58 28.95 40.99
CA GLU A 591 -29.25 29.16 39.68
C GLU A 591 -30.62 28.48 39.57
N ARG A 592 -30.92 27.46 40.40
CA ARG A 592 -32.23 26.79 40.44
C ARG A 592 -33.18 27.35 41.49
N GLN A 593 -32.67 28.16 42.43
CA GLN A 593 -33.44 28.73 43.54
C GLN A 593 -33.85 30.18 43.30
N GLY A 594 -33.12 30.91 42.45
CA GLY A 594 -33.53 32.21 41.90
C GLY A 594 -34.25 32.04 40.59
#